data_AF-A0A968M158-F1
#
_entry.id   AF-A0A968M158-F1
#
_cell.length_a   1.000
_cell.length_b   1.000
_cell.length_c   1.000
_cell.angle_alpha   90.00
_cell.angle_beta   90.00
_cell.angle_gamma   90.00
#
_symmetry.space_group_name_H-M   'P 1'
#
loop_
_entity.id
_entity.type
_entity.pdbx_description
1 polymer ?
#
loop_
_entity_poly.entity_id
_entity_poly.type
_entity_poly.pdbx_seq_one_letter_code
_entity_poly.pdbx_strand_id
1 'polypeptide(L)'
;MDLTNSFLTAQSLETNVSGNSRSLSEELLANSTVFNKNSNSLGGLYENTIEYGDPLTDADYGQEQDGANSCAVVAQISIYESLTGEYIPEADASDYAVEQGWFDPASGTLLEHTGNLLEDLGIDTYRSYDTSLLIWKMP
;
A
#
# COMPACT_ATOMS: atom_id res chain seq x y z
N MET A 1 1.56 -27.03 -17.70
CA MET A 1 2.96 -27.11 -17.25
C MET A 1 2.93 -26.96 -15.75
N ASP A 2 3.68 -27.83 -15.04
CA ASP A 2 3.65 -27.98 -13.58
C ASP A 2 4.64 -26.98 -12.95
N LEU A 3 4.14 -26.06 -12.09
CA LEU A 3 4.85 -24.89 -11.56
C LEU A 3 5.62 -25.17 -10.24
N THR A 4 5.69 -26.42 -9.80
CA THR A 4 6.22 -26.78 -8.48
C THR A 4 7.74 -26.79 -8.35
N ASN A 5 8.49 -26.64 -9.45
CA ASN A 5 9.95 -26.84 -9.45
C ASN A 5 10.80 -25.55 -9.43
N SER A 6 10.22 -24.36 -9.29
CA SER A 6 11.00 -23.10 -9.26
C SER A 6 11.38 -22.60 -7.84
N PHE A 7 11.05 -23.36 -6.80
CA PHE A 7 11.15 -22.93 -5.39
C PHE A 7 12.50 -23.16 -4.69
N LEU A 8 13.56 -23.59 -5.41
CA LEU A 8 14.79 -24.09 -4.75
C LEU A 8 16.01 -23.16 -4.78
N THR A 9 15.94 -21.94 -5.32
CA THR A 9 17.14 -21.10 -5.54
C THR A 9 17.27 -19.84 -4.67
N ALA A 10 16.33 -19.54 -3.77
CA ALA A 10 16.39 -18.31 -2.96
C ALA A 10 17.10 -18.45 -1.60
N GLN A 11 17.77 -19.58 -1.31
CA GLN A 11 18.22 -19.91 0.05
C GLN A 11 19.72 -19.65 0.37
N SER A 12 20.46 -18.87 -0.42
CA SER A 12 21.92 -18.77 -0.25
C SER A 12 22.53 -17.37 -0.24
N LEU A 13 21.90 -16.39 0.42
CA LEU A 13 22.51 -15.08 0.67
C LEU A 13 22.42 -14.69 2.14
N GLU A 14 22.98 -15.53 3.01
CA GLU A 14 23.39 -15.10 4.34
C GLU A 14 24.91 -15.23 4.44
N THR A 15 25.62 -14.11 4.65
CA THR A 15 26.67 -13.99 5.69
C THR A 15 27.41 -12.65 5.65
N ASN A 16 27.73 -12.19 6.86
CA ASN A 16 28.76 -11.22 7.27
C ASN A 16 28.39 -9.75 7.43
N VAL A 17 27.83 -9.42 8.61
CA VAL A 17 28.34 -8.29 9.40
C VAL A 17 28.50 -8.74 10.85
N SER A 18 29.75 -8.84 11.31
CA SER A 18 30.09 -9.12 12.70
C SER A 18 30.14 -7.82 13.51
N GLY A 19 29.67 -7.89 14.75
CA GLY A 19 30.13 -6.97 15.81
C GLY A 19 29.22 -5.82 16.21
N ASN A 20 27.94 -6.08 16.54
CA ASN A 20 27.24 -5.56 17.74
C ASN A 20 25.84 -6.20 17.78
N SER A 21 25.73 -7.43 18.29
CA SER A 21 24.50 -8.22 18.15
C SER A 21 23.43 -7.78 19.16
N ARG A 22 22.68 -6.74 18.81
CA ARG A 22 21.22 -6.84 18.90
C ARG A 22 20.76 -7.28 17.53
N SER A 23 19.90 -8.30 17.46
CA SER A 23 19.40 -8.73 16.16
C SER A 23 18.68 -7.55 15.50
N LEU A 24 18.73 -7.44 14.18
CA LEU A 24 17.96 -6.42 13.45
C LEU A 24 16.47 -6.49 13.84
N SER A 25 15.97 -7.68 14.18
CA SER A 25 14.64 -7.87 14.75
C SER A 25 14.44 -7.22 16.13
N GLU A 26 15.45 -7.18 17.00
CA GLU A 26 15.38 -6.50 18.30
C GLU A 26 15.40 -4.98 18.17
N GLU A 27 16.16 -4.41 17.22
CA GLU A 27 16.12 -2.97 16.92
C GLU A 27 14.81 -2.56 16.23
N LEU A 28 14.30 -3.38 15.30
CA LEU A 28 13.01 -3.13 14.65
C LEU A 28 11.85 -3.21 15.67
N LEU A 29 11.89 -4.21 16.56
CA LEU A 29 10.90 -4.38 17.63
C LEU A 29 11.00 -3.27 18.67
N ALA A 30 12.22 -2.82 19.02
CA ALA A 30 12.40 -1.69 19.92
C ALA A 30 11.86 -0.38 19.31
N ASN A 31 12.11 -0.15 18.02
CA ASN A 31 11.64 1.04 17.31
C ASN A 31 10.12 1.02 17.10
N SER A 32 9.52 -0.14 16.79
CA SER A 32 8.07 -0.28 16.69
C SER A 32 7.39 -0.10 18.05
N THR A 33 8.01 -0.58 19.14
CA THR A 33 7.49 -0.41 20.50
C THR A 33 7.58 1.06 20.96
N VAL A 34 8.62 1.79 20.56
CA VAL A 34 8.77 3.23 20.86
C VAL A 34 7.77 4.06 20.05
N PHE A 35 7.56 3.76 18.76
CA PHE A 35 6.52 4.39 17.96
C PHE A 35 5.12 4.13 18.53
N ASN A 36 4.78 2.88 18.84
CA ASN A 36 3.48 2.49 19.40
C ASN A 36 3.21 3.13 20.78
N LYS A 37 4.24 3.26 21.63
CA LYS A 37 4.11 3.99 22.92
C LYS A 37 3.83 5.49 22.73
N ASN A 38 4.38 6.11 21.69
CA ASN A 38 4.12 7.52 21.39
C ASN A 38 2.73 7.73 20.76
N SER A 39 2.22 6.76 20.00
CA SER A 39 0.83 6.74 19.51
C SER A 39 -0.16 6.62 20.67
N ASN A 40 0.10 5.72 21.63
CA ASN A 40 -0.76 5.53 22.80
C ASN A 40 -0.69 6.67 23.82
N SER A 41 0.38 7.46 23.83
CA SER A 41 0.52 8.64 24.70
C SER A 41 -0.19 9.89 24.15
N LEU A 42 -0.58 9.88 22.87
CA LEU A 42 -1.36 10.96 22.27
C LEU A 42 -2.88 10.75 22.43
N GLY A 43 -3.31 9.51 22.72
CA GLY A 43 -4.71 9.11 22.93
C GLY A 43 -5.47 9.75 24.11
N GLY A 44 -4.91 10.78 24.76
CA GLY A 44 -5.57 11.56 25.81
C GLY A 44 -6.01 12.96 25.41
N LEU A 45 -5.73 13.43 24.18
CA LEU A 45 -5.99 14.82 23.77
C LEU A 45 -7.01 15.00 22.63
N TYR A 46 -7.60 13.93 22.12
CA TYR A 46 -8.61 13.98 21.05
C TYR A 46 -9.63 12.85 21.22
N GLU A 47 -10.68 13.08 22.01
CA GLU A 47 -11.92 12.29 21.87
C GLU A 47 -12.51 12.65 20.49
N ASN A 48 -12.47 11.72 19.53
CA ASN A 48 -13.05 11.75 18.17
C ASN A 48 -12.09 11.87 16.97
N THR A 49 -10.95 11.18 16.94
CA THR A 49 -10.40 10.76 15.65
C THR A 49 -11.08 9.46 15.22
N ILE A 50 -11.91 9.53 14.18
CA ILE A 50 -12.23 8.33 13.40
C ILE A 50 -10.94 7.98 12.66
N GLU A 51 -10.24 6.95 13.12
CA GLU A 51 -9.11 6.38 12.40
C GLU A 51 -9.67 5.54 11.25
N TYR A 52 -9.28 5.89 10.02
CA TYR A 52 -9.66 5.13 8.81
C TYR A 52 -8.46 4.30 8.37
N GLY A 53 -8.64 2.98 8.30
CA GLY A 53 -7.57 2.03 8.01
C GLY A 53 -6.66 1.75 9.21
N ASP A 54 -5.72 0.82 9.04
CA ASP A 54 -4.64 0.56 9.99
C ASP A 54 -3.32 0.63 9.21
N PRO A 55 -2.60 1.77 9.24
CA PRO A 55 -1.41 1.95 8.42
C PRO A 55 -0.32 0.89 8.63
N LEU A 56 -0.25 0.27 9.81
CA LEU A 56 0.73 -0.77 10.08
C LEU A 56 0.34 -2.08 9.40
N THR A 57 -0.94 -2.43 9.44
CA THR A 57 -1.47 -3.66 8.83
C THR A 57 -1.64 -3.49 7.32
N ASP A 58 -2.09 -2.33 6.85
CA ASP A 58 -2.31 -2.02 5.44
C ASP A 58 -1.00 -1.97 4.64
N ALA A 59 0.12 -1.65 5.31
CA ALA A 59 1.45 -1.67 4.70
C ALA A 59 1.89 -3.07 4.23
N ASP A 60 1.38 -4.14 4.86
CA ASP A 60 1.70 -5.53 4.46
C ASP A 60 1.10 -5.89 3.08
N TYR A 61 0.10 -5.14 2.63
CA TYR A 61 -0.56 -5.29 1.32
C TYR A 61 -0.08 -4.26 0.28
N GLY A 62 0.87 -3.40 0.67
CA GLY A 62 1.48 -2.44 -0.22
C GLY A 62 2.26 -3.13 -1.33
N GLN A 63 1.88 -2.89 -2.58
CA GLN A 63 2.61 -3.38 -3.74
C GLN A 63 3.49 -2.26 -4.31
N GLU A 64 4.73 -2.57 -4.67
CA GLU A 64 5.60 -1.64 -5.40
C GLU A 64 5.14 -1.61 -6.86
N GLN A 65 5.03 -0.41 -7.44
CA GLN A 65 4.65 -0.29 -8.85
C GLN A 65 5.83 -0.64 -9.77
N ASP A 66 5.59 -1.49 -10.75
CA ASP A 66 6.53 -1.79 -11.83
C ASP A 66 6.40 -0.76 -12.97
N GLY A 67 5.17 -0.31 -13.24
CA GLY A 67 4.86 0.69 -14.26
C GLY A 67 5.15 2.13 -13.83
N ALA A 68 5.60 2.97 -14.77
CA ALA A 68 5.90 4.38 -14.48
C ALA A 68 4.65 5.21 -14.10
N ASN A 69 3.47 4.80 -14.57
CA ASN A 69 2.21 5.54 -14.41
C ASN A 69 1.09 4.70 -13.76
N SER A 70 1.40 3.51 -13.22
CA SER A 70 0.41 2.56 -12.69
C SER A 70 0.04 2.81 -11.22
N CYS A 71 0.49 3.91 -10.62
CA CYS A 71 0.30 4.21 -9.20
C CYS A 71 -1.15 4.08 -8.71
N ALA A 72 -2.12 4.53 -9.52
CA ALA A 72 -3.53 4.42 -9.18
C ALA A 72 -4.05 2.98 -9.26
N VAL A 73 -3.56 2.17 -10.20
CA VAL A 73 -3.92 0.74 -10.30
C VAL A 73 -3.35 -0.02 -9.12
N VAL A 74 -2.06 0.18 -8.83
CA VAL A 74 -1.34 -0.47 -7.73
C VAL A 74 -1.96 -0.13 -6.37
N ALA A 75 -2.27 1.16 -6.13
CA ALA A 75 -2.95 1.55 -4.90
C ALA A 75 -4.32 0.88 -4.75
N GLN A 76 -5.08 0.73 -5.83
CA GLN A 76 -6.40 0.08 -5.80
C GLN A 76 -6.32 -1.42 -5.53
N ILE A 77 -5.37 -2.15 -6.15
CA ILE A 77 -5.19 -3.58 -5.87
C ILE A 77 -4.66 -3.85 -4.47
N SER A 78 -3.81 -2.98 -3.91
CA SER A 78 -3.40 -3.05 -2.50
C SER A 78 -4.58 -2.86 -1.54
N ILE A 79 -5.49 -1.92 -1.83
CA ILE A 79 -6.72 -1.75 -1.05
C ILE A 79 -7.60 -3.01 -1.17
N TYR A 80 -7.80 -3.54 -2.37
CA TYR A 80 -8.59 -4.74 -2.57
C TYR A 80 -8.03 -5.93 -1.78
N GLU A 81 -6.71 -6.15 -1.85
CA GLU A 81 -6.03 -7.23 -1.15
C GLU A 81 -6.16 -7.06 0.37
N SER A 82 -6.02 -5.83 0.90
CA SER A 82 -6.19 -5.57 2.34
C SER A 82 -7.60 -5.91 2.85
N LEU A 83 -8.63 -5.73 2.01
CA LEU A 83 -10.02 -5.95 2.38
C LEU A 83 -10.46 -7.41 2.21
N THR A 84 -9.89 -8.12 1.25
CA THR A 84 -10.36 -9.45 0.82
C THR A 84 -9.39 -10.58 1.13
N GLY A 85 -8.10 -10.26 1.29
CA GLY A 85 -7.01 -11.21 1.35
C GLY A 85 -6.63 -11.83 -0.02
N GLU A 86 -7.20 -11.32 -1.11
CA GLU A 86 -6.95 -11.82 -2.46
C GLU A 86 -5.94 -10.94 -3.22
N TYR A 87 -4.83 -11.54 -3.65
CA TYR A 87 -3.79 -10.88 -4.43
C TYR A 87 -4.16 -10.81 -5.91
N ILE A 88 -4.05 -9.61 -6.50
CA ILE A 88 -4.17 -9.38 -7.94
C ILE A 88 -2.81 -8.85 -8.45
N PRO A 89 -2.20 -9.46 -9.48
CA PRO A 89 -0.98 -8.91 -10.07
C PRO A 89 -1.22 -7.55 -10.75
N GLU A 90 -0.26 -6.62 -10.61
CA GLU A 90 -0.32 -5.31 -11.28
C GLU A 90 -0.54 -5.43 -12.79
N ALA A 91 0.14 -6.35 -13.47
CA ALA A 91 0.03 -6.53 -14.91
C ALA A 91 -1.41 -6.87 -15.34
N ASP A 92 -2.05 -7.82 -14.64
CA ASP A 92 -3.42 -8.24 -14.94
C ASP A 92 -4.42 -7.11 -14.67
N ALA A 93 -4.26 -6.39 -13.55
CA ALA A 93 -5.11 -5.25 -13.22
C ALA A 93 -4.91 -4.07 -14.18
N SER A 94 -3.68 -3.85 -14.63
CA SER A 94 -3.33 -2.80 -15.59
C SER A 94 -3.91 -3.10 -16.96
N ASP A 95 -3.73 -4.31 -17.47
CA ASP A 95 -4.30 -4.75 -18.75
C ASP A 95 -5.82 -4.62 -18.73
N TYR A 96 -6.46 -5.06 -17.65
CA TYR A 96 -7.91 -4.92 -17.46
C TYR A 96 -8.34 -3.44 -17.45
N ALA A 97 -7.66 -2.59 -16.69
CA ALA A 97 -7.98 -1.16 -16.62
C ALA A 97 -7.76 -0.44 -17.96
N VAL A 98 -6.81 -0.89 -18.80
CA VAL A 98 -6.64 -0.42 -20.18
C VAL A 98 -7.83 -0.82 -21.05
N GLU A 99 -8.26 -2.09 -20.98
CA GLU A 99 -9.41 -2.58 -21.76
C GLU A 99 -10.69 -1.82 -21.44
N GLN A 100 -10.89 -1.42 -20.17
CA GLN A 100 -12.04 -0.61 -19.74
C GLN A 100 -11.87 0.89 -20.02
N GLY A 101 -10.69 1.33 -20.47
CA GLY A 101 -10.38 2.74 -20.72
C GLY A 101 -10.19 3.58 -19.45
N TRP A 102 -9.93 2.96 -18.31
CA TRP A 102 -9.69 3.64 -17.02
C TRP A 102 -8.23 4.02 -16.79
N PHE A 103 -7.32 3.32 -17.46
CA PHE A 103 -5.88 3.50 -17.35
C PHE A 103 -5.25 3.58 -18.74
N ASP A 104 -4.29 4.48 -18.91
CA ASP A 104 -3.40 4.53 -20.07
C ASP A 104 -1.95 4.42 -19.57
N PRO A 105 -1.15 3.43 -20.02
CA PRO A 105 0.24 3.28 -19.60
C PRO A 105 1.11 4.52 -19.86
N ALA A 106 0.74 5.38 -20.82
CA ALA A 106 1.46 6.60 -21.14
C ALA A 106 1.10 7.79 -20.23
N SER A 107 -0.14 7.86 -19.73
CA SER A 107 -0.66 9.06 -19.04
C SER A 107 -1.24 8.80 -17.65
N GLY A 108 -1.42 7.54 -17.24
CA GLY A 108 -1.97 7.16 -15.96
C GLY A 108 -3.48 7.00 -15.95
N THR A 109 -4.04 7.00 -14.74
CA THR A 109 -5.49 6.97 -14.50
C THR A 109 -5.98 8.39 -14.23
N LEU A 110 -7.02 8.82 -14.94
CA LEU A 110 -7.67 10.10 -14.68
C LEU A 110 -8.42 10.08 -13.35
N LEU A 111 -8.57 11.26 -12.73
CA LEU A 111 -9.28 11.42 -11.46
C LEU A 111 -10.72 10.88 -11.48
N GLU A 112 -11.39 10.98 -12.63
CA GLU A 112 -12.75 10.45 -12.85
C GLU A 112 -12.82 8.93 -12.93
N HIS A 113 -11.70 8.26 -13.21
CA HIS A 113 -11.59 6.80 -13.25
C HIS A 113 -10.98 6.20 -11.98
N THR A 114 -10.51 7.06 -11.07
CA THR A 114 -9.99 6.63 -9.78
C THR A 114 -11.12 6.04 -8.95
N GLY A 115 -11.01 4.76 -8.59
CA GLY A 115 -12.05 3.99 -7.88
C GLY A 115 -12.81 3.01 -8.77
N ASN A 116 -12.74 3.14 -10.11
CA ASN A 116 -13.50 2.27 -11.01
C ASN A 116 -13.11 0.79 -10.88
N LEU A 117 -11.82 0.50 -10.69
CA LEU A 117 -11.34 -0.88 -10.52
C LEU A 117 -11.93 -1.51 -9.26
N LEU A 118 -11.96 -0.77 -8.15
CA LEU A 118 -12.52 -1.23 -6.89
C LEU A 118 -14.04 -1.45 -6.99
N GLU A 119 -14.77 -0.54 -7.63
CA GLU A 119 -16.22 -0.67 -7.82
C GLU A 119 -16.58 -1.90 -8.66
N ASP A 120 -15.82 -2.15 -9.72
CA ASP A 120 -16.03 -3.30 -10.59
C ASP A 120 -15.73 -4.63 -9.87
N LEU A 121 -14.75 -4.61 -8.95
CA LEU A 121 -14.47 -5.72 -8.02
C LEU A 121 -15.49 -5.83 -6.87
N GLY A 122 -16.53 -4.98 -6.84
CA GLY A 122 -17.62 -5.03 -5.86
C GLY A 122 -17.35 -4.31 -4.55
N ILE A 123 -16.33 -3.46 -4.48
CA ILE A 123 -16.05 -2.60 -3.33
C ILE A 123 -16.77 -1.27 -3.50
N ASP A 124 -17.66 -0.93 -2.57
CA ASP A 124 -18.34 0.37 -2.58
C ASP A 124 -17.31 1.50 -2.40
N THR A 125 -17.22 2.41 -3.38
CA THR A 125 -16.35 3.59 -3.28
C THR A 125 -17.13 4.89 -3.27
N TYR A 126 -16.55 5.90 -2.63
CA TYR A 126 -17.07 7.27 -2.61
C TYR A 126 -15.97 8.23 -3.04
N ARG A 127 -16.27 9.09 -4.02
CA ARG A 127 -15.33 10.08 -4.56
C ARG A 127 -15.78 11.47 -4.15
N SER A 128 -14.84 12.24 -3.62
CA SER A 128 -15.04 13.65 -3.30
C SER A 128 -13.88 14.46 -3.86
N TYR A 129 -14.20 15.53 -4.57
CA TYR A 129 -13.22 16.44 -5.16
C TYR A 129 -13.28 17.77 -4.41
N ASP A 130 -12.43 17.93 -3.40
CA ASP A 130 -12.15 19.23 -2.78
C ASP A 130 -10.81 19.74 -3.28
N THR A 131 -10.84 20.84 -4.03
CA THR A 131 -9.65 21.46 -4.61
C THR A 131 -9.16 22.67 -3.80
N SER A 132 -9.62 22.82 -2.56
CA SER A 132 -9.18 23.90 -1.68
C SER A 132 -7.73 23.69 -1.24
N LEU A 133 -6.87 24.68 -1.55
CA LEU A 133 -5.46 24.68 -1.15
C LEU A 133 -5.26 25.74 -0.06
N LEU A 134 -5.13 25.29 1.19
CA LEU A 134 -4.87 26.18 2.31
C LEU A 134 -3.38 26.55 2.35
N ILE A 135 -3.06 27.74 1.85
CA ILE A 135 -1.71 28.31 2.00
C ILE A 135 -1.60 28.91 3.40
N TRP A 136 -0.91 28.19 4.29
CA TRP A 136 -0.48 28.73 5.58
C TRP A 136 0.68 29.71 5.35
N LYS A 137 0.44 30.99 5.60
CA LYS A 137 1.50 32.00 5.65
C LYS A 137 2.11 31.99 7.05
N MET A 138 3.33 31.47 7.19
CA MET A 138 4.07 31.62 8.45
C MET A 138 4.40 33.11 8.68
N PRO A 139 4.18 33.63 9.90
CA PRO A 139 4.54 35.01 10.26
C PRO A 139 6.06 35.23 10.31
#